data_AF-A0A1E7N900-F1
#
_entry.id   AF-A0A1E7N900-F1
#
_cell.length_a   1.000
_cell.length_b   1.000
_cell.length_c   1.000
_cell.angle_alpha   90.00
_cell.angle_beta   90.00
_cell.angle_gamma   90.00
#
_symmetry.space_group_name_H-M   'P 1'
#
loop_
_entity.id
_entity.type
_entity.pdbx_description
1 polymer ?
#
loop_
_entity_poly.entity_id
_entity_poly.type
_entity_poly.pdbx_seq_one_letter_code
_entity_poly.pdbx_strand_id
1 'polypeptide(L)'
;MGNQEAAPEQTLPTFEEAKGLGPQDSQFVRDLVEVLEKHGNLDRFGLCLLHEHFPVAGDEVLVETHDLAARTLQIRVEKAGATGHTKPSQWRFVKTGHDSGEVESHAYQVILQCSPISGCPGSRGTAR
;
A
#
# COMPACT_ATOMS: atom_id res chain seq x y z
N MET A 1 -15.30 -25.01 -24.96
CA MET A 1 -14.89 -24.21 -23.79
C MET A 1 -13.67 -23.39 -24.19
N GLY A 2 -13.81 -22.07 -24.32
CA GLY A 2 -12.66 -21.20 -24.61
C GLY A 2 -11.94 -20.90 -23.30
N ASN A 3 -10.65 -21.21 -23.21
CA ASN A 3 -9.81 -20.71 -22.14
C ASN A 3 -9.79 -19.19 -22.23
N GLN A 4 -10.34 -18.52 -21.23
CA GLN A 4 -10.00 -17.12 -20.98
C GLN A 4 -8.56 -17.13 -20.50
N GLU A 5 -7.66 -16.78 -21.41
CA GLU A 5 -6.28 -16.43 -21.09
C GLU A 5 -6.38 -15.22 -20.15
N ALA A 6 -6.15 -15.46 -18.86
CA ALA A 6 -6.11 -14.40 -17.86
C ALA A 6 -5.11 -13.35 -18.36
N ALA A 7 -5.55 -12.09 -18.48
CA ALA A 7 -4.66 -10.99 -18.80
C ALA A 7 -3.46 -11.06 -17.85
N PRO A 8 -2.22 -10.85 -18.33
CA PRO A 8 -1.05 -10.94 -17.47
C PRO A 8 -1.27 -10.02 -16.27
N GLU A 9 -1.20 -10.58 -15.06
CA GLU A 9 -1.20 -9.79 -13.84
C GLU A 9 -0.15 -8.70 -14.03
N GLN A 10 -0.58 -7.43 -14.07
CA GLN A 10 0.35 -6.33 -14.31
C GLN A 10 1.22 -6.16 -13.06
N THR A 11 2.34 -6.87 -13.07
CA THR A 11 3.44 -6.80 -12.12
C THR A 11 3.99 -5.38 -12.07
N LEU A 12 4.28 -4.88 -10.87
CA LEU A 12 4.94 -3.58 -10.71
C LEU A 12 6.40 -3.68 -11.21
N PRO A 13 7.02 -2.55 -11.61
CA PRO A 13 8.44 -2.55 -11.94
C PRO A 13 9.27 -2.98 -10.74
N THR A 14 10.47 -3.52 -10.98
CA THR A 14 11.47 -3.65 -9.93
C THR A 14 11.89 -2.26 -9.42
N PHE A 15 12.52 -2.19 -8.25
CA PHE A 15 13.02 -0.90 -7.76
C PHE A 15 14.04 -0.24 -8.70
N GLU A 16 14.87 -1.04 -9.38
CA GLU A 16 15.86 -0.53 -10.34
C GLU A 16 15.21 0.12 -11.58
N GLU A 17 14.03 -0.37 -11.97
CA GLU A 17 13.27 0.12 -13.12
C GLU A 17 12.32 1.26 -12.74
N ALA A 18 11.88 1.31 -11.49
CA ALA A 18 10.94 2.30 -11.00
C ALA A 18 11.57 3.70 -11.06
N LYS A 19 10.93 4.60 -11.83
CA LYS A 19 11.38 5.98 -11.94
C LYS A 19 10.90 6.78 -10.74
N GLY A 20 11.85 7.35 -10.00
CA GLY A 20 11.54 8.27 -8.91
C GLY A 20 10.79 9.52 -9.39
N LEU A 21 10.14 10.19 -8.44
CA LEU A 21 9.46 11.46 -8.67
C LEU A 21 10.44 12.50 -9.23
N GLY A 22 10.11 13.13 -10.36
CA GLY A 22 10.96 14.10 -11.04
C GLY A 22 10.24 15.38 -11.45
N PRO A 23 10.95 16.35 -12.07
CA PRO A 23 10.38 17.63 -12.47
C PRO A 23 9.15 17.54 -13.39
N GLN A 24 9.10 16.49 -14.22
CA GLN A 24 7.96 16.21 -15.10
C GLN A 24 6.65 15.94 -14.34
N ASP A 25 6.73 15.51 -13.09
CA ASP A 25 5.58 15.15 -12.26
C ASP A 25 5.04 16.34 -11.45
N SER A 26 5.59 17.55 -11.65
CA SER A 26 5.26 18.72 -10.83
C SER A 26 3.78 19.11 -10.84
N GLN A 27 3.08 18.95 -11.98
CA GLN A 27 1.64 19.20 -12.03
C GLN A 27 0.86 18.15 -11.23
N PHE A 28 1.20 16.88 -11.40
CA PHE A 28 0.60 15.78 -10.63
C PHE A 28 0.75 15.99 -9.11
N VAL A 29 1.93 16.41 -8.65
CA VAL A 29 2.17 16.69 -7.23
C VAL A 29 1.31 17.85 -6.73
N ARG A 30 1.18 18.93 -7.52
CA ARG A 30 0.30 20.06 -7.16
C ARG A 30 -1.15 19.60 -7.02
N ASP A 31 -1.66 18.86 -8.01
CA ASP A 31 -3.03 18.36 -8.01
C ASP A 31 -3.29 17.45 -6.79
N LEU A 32 -2.33 16.61 -6.43
CA LEU A 32 -2.44 15.76 -5.24
C LEU A 32 -2.48 16.57 -3.95
N VAL A 33 -1.60 17.57 -3.80
CA VAL A 33 -1.59 18.44 -2.62
C VAL A 33 -2.93 19.15 -2.46
N GLU A 34 -3.48 19.70 -3.55
CA GLU A 34 -4.80 20.34 -3.53
C GLU A 34 -5.91 19.39 -3.08
N VAL A 35 -5.89 18.13 -3.54
CA VAL A 35 -6.85 17.10 -3.09
C VAL A 35 -6.66 16.76 -1.61
N LEU A 36 -5.42 16.55 -1.16
CA LEU A 36 -5.14 16.25 0.24
C LEU A 36 -5.57 17.39 1.16
N GLU A 37 -5.27 18.64 0.79
CA GLU A 37 -5.66 19.83 1.52
C GLU A 37 -7.18 19.98 1.60
N LYS A 38 -7.88 19.85 0.46
CA LYS A 38 -9.34 19.89 0.37
C LYS A 38 -10.03 18.92 1.34
N HIS A 39 -9.41 17.77 1.60
CA HIS A 39 -9.94 16.73 2.49
C HIS A 39 -9.29 16.71 3.89
N GLY A 40 -8.44 17.68 4.23
CA GLY A 40 -7.80 17.77 5.54
C GLY A 40 -6.82 16.61 5.83
N ASN A 41 -6.16 16.08 4.80
CA ASN A 41 -5.37 14.86 4.86
C ASN A 41 -3.85 15.07 4.69
N LEU A 42 -3.37 16.31 4.69
CA LEU A 42 -1.94 16.63 4.52
C LEU A 42 -1.05 15.97 5.59
N ASP A 43 -1.55 15.82 6.81
CA ASP A 43 -0.82 15.18 7.91
C ASP A 43 -1.06 13.66 8.03
N ARG A 44 -1.81 13.08 7.09
CA ARG A 44 -2.28 11.69 7.17
C ARG A 44 -1.80 10.80 6.03
N PHE A 45 -1.72 11.34 4.82
CA PHE A 45 -1.36 10.57 3.62
C PHE A 45 -0.26 11.23 2.82
N GLY A 46 0.49 10.41 2.08
CA GLY A 46 1.57 10.83 1.20
C GLY A 46 1.74 9.86 0.03
N LEU A 47 2.86 9.99 -0.69
CA LEU A 47 3.20 9.14 -1.82
C LEU A 47 4.31 8.15 -1.46
N CYS A 48 4.15 6.92 -1.94
CA CYS A 48 5.19 5.90 -1.98
C CYS A 48 5.38 5.49 -3.45
N LEU A 49 6.63 5.27 -3.87
CA LEU A 49 6.91 4.79 -5.21
C LEU A 49 6.51 3.31 -5.30
N LEU A 50 5.61 2.97 -6.21
CA LEU A 50 5.20 1.60 -6.43
C LEU A 50 6.32 0.81 -7.11
N HIS A 51 6.74 -0.29 -6.51
CA HIS A 51 7.73 -1.21 -7.03
C HIS A 51 7.62 -2.57 -6.32
N GLU A 52 8.24 -3.59 -6.89
CA GLU A 52 8.43 -4.89 -6.27
C GLU A 52 9.91 -5.14 -5.95
N HIS A 53 10.17 -5.76 -4.81
CA HIS A 53 11.50 -6.27 -4.46
C HIS A 53 11.68 -7.74 -4.87
N PHE A 54 10.59 -8.50 -4.87
CA PHE A 54 10.50 -9.90 -5.24
C PHE A 54 9.04 -10.28 -5.48
N PRO A 55 8.75 -11.42 -6.14
CA PRO A 55 7.38 -11.88 -6.38
C PRO A 55 6.62 -12.14 -5.07
N VAL A 56 5.37 -11.66 -4.99
CA VAL A 56 4.43 -11.93 -3.90
C VAL A 56 3.21 -12.62 -4.49
N ALA A 57 2.82 -13.78 -3.97
CA ALA A 57 1.68 -14.53 -4.51
C ALA A 57 0.34 -13.82 -4.23
N GLY A 58 -0.71 -14.16 -4.99
CA GLY A 58 -2.04 -13.55 -4.80
C GLY A 58 -2.70 -13.82 -3.45
N ASP A 59 -2.24 -14.83 -2.70
CA ASP A 59 -2.67 -15.13 -1.33
C ASP A 59 -1.69 -14.62 -0.26
N GLU A 60 -0.71 -13.80 -0.65
CA GLU A 60 0.34 -13.25 0.18
C GLU A 60 0.28 -11.72 0.25
N VAL A 61 0.83 -11.15 1.32
CA VAL A 61 0.95 -9.71 1.51
C VAL A 61 2.22 -9.39 2.27
N LEU A 62 2.80 -8.21 1.99
CA LEU A 62 3.91 -7.70 2.77
C LEU A 62 3.43 -7.18 4.12
N VAL A 63 4.13 -7.59 5.18
CA VAL A 63 3.90 -7.13 6.55
C VAL A 63 5.18 -6.49 7.07
N GLU A 64 5.12 -5.20 7.38
CA GLU A 64 6.17 -4.47 8.10
C GLU A 64 5.97 -4.54 9.62
N THR A 65 7.08 -4.56 10.34
CA THR A 65 7.17 -4.33 11.78
C THR A 65 8.39 -3.45 12.04
N HIS A 66 8.55 -3.00 13.28
CA HIS A 66 9.71 -2.20 13.66
C HIS A 66 10.27 -2.59 15.02
N ASP A 67 11.51 -2.20 15.26
CA ASP A 67 12.17 -2.24 16.56
C ASP A 67 12.58 -0.82 16.94
N LEU A 68 11.97 -0.28 18.01
CA LEU A 68 12.24 1.08 18.47
C LEU A 68 13.65 1.25 19.04
N ALA A 69 14.21 0.20 19.67
CA ALA A 69 15.54 0.25 20.27
C ALA A 69 16.63 0.16 19.20
N ALA A 70 16.48 -0.77 18.26
CA ALA A 70 17.40 -0.92 17.13
C ALA A 70 17.20 0.13 16.04
N ARG A 71 16.04 0.83 16.03
CA ARG A 71 15.63 1.80 15.00
C ARG A 71 15.60 1.19 13.60
N THR A 72 15.03 0.00 13.49
CA THR A 72 14.92 -0.76 12.24
C THR A 72 13.47 -1.01 11.87
N LEU A 73 13.22 -1.12 10.57
CA LEU A 73 12.00 -1.69 10.00
C LEU A 73 12.35 -3.05 9.42
N GLN A 74 11.45 -4.03 9.56
CA GLN A 74 11.56 -5.33 8.92
C GLN A 74 10.29 -5.61 8.15
N ILE A 75 10.43 -6.02 6.89
CA ILE A 75 9.31 -6.43 6.03
C ILE A 75 9.44 -7.93 5.76
N ARG A 76 8.35 -8.66 5.90
CA ARG A 76 8.25 -10.10 5.59
C ARG A 76 6.97 -10.39 4.81
N VAL A 77 6.96 -11.52 4.12
CA VAL A 77 5.75 -12.03 3.46
C VAL A 77 4.93 -12.84 4.45
N GLU A 78 3.62 -12.61 4.47
CA GLU A 78 2.67 -13.44 5.20
C GLU A 78 1.49 -13.83 4.32
N LYS A 79 0.81 -14.93 4.65
CA LYS A 79 -0.47 -15.29 4.02
C LYS A 79 -1.54 -14.28 4.41
N ALA A 80 -2.30 -13.78 3.45
CA ALA A 80 -3.33 -12.76 3.67
C ALA A 80 -4.37 -13.17 4.73
N GLY A 81 -4.69 -14.46 4.84
CA GLY A 81 -5.60 -15.00 5.87
C GLY A 81 -5.04 -14.98 7.30
N ALA A 82 -3.75 -14.73 7.49
CA ALA A 82 -3.08 -14.72 8.80
C ALA A 82 -2.81 -13.30 9.36
N THR A 83 -3.11 -12.26 8.60
CA THR A 83 -2.76 -10.86 8.94
C THR A 83 -3.83 -10.14 9.78
N GLY A 84 -4.62 -10.85 10.58
CA GLY A 84 -5.62 -10.23 11.47
C GLY A 84 -5.01 -9.33 12.56
N HIS A 85 -3.70 -9.39 12.74
CA HIS A 85 -2.93 -8.67 13.75
C HIS A 85 -2.31 -7.35 13.24
N THR A 86 -2.49 -7.02 11.96
CA THR A 86 -1.85 -5.88 11.30
C THR A 86 -2.88 -4.79 10.97
N LYS A 87 -2.40 -3.66 10.44
CA LYS A 87 -3.22 -2.60 9.83
C LYS A 87 -2.61 -2.21 8.48
N PRO A 88 -3.41 -2.02 7.42
CA PRO A 88 -2.90 -1.50 6.16
C PRO A 88 -2.18 -0.16 6.34
N SER A 89 -0.99 -0.02 5.74
CA SER A 89 -0.18 1.20 5.77
C SER A 89 0.14 1.74 4.37
N GLN A 90 0.05 0.90 3.33
CA GLN A 90 0.20 1.32 1.94
C GLN A 90 -0.84 0.66 1.03
N TRP A 91 -1.32 1.44 0.07
CA TRP A 91 -2.35 1.04 -0.88
C TRP A 91 -1.93 1.40 -2.30
N ARG A 92 -2.18 0.49 -3.24
CA ARG A 92 -2.10 0.74 -4.68
C ARG A 92 -3.51 1.05 -5.18
N PHE A 93 -3.75 2.25 -5.69
CA PHE A 93 -5.01 2.57 -6.36
C PHE A 93 -5.12 1.78 -7.67
N VAL A 94 -6.29 1.20 -7.93
CA VAL A 94 -6.58 0.47 -9.16
C VAL A 94 -7.64 1.22 -9.96
N LYS A 95 -7.58 1.11 -11.29
CA LYS A 95 -8.50 1.82 -12.16
C LYS A 95 -9.92 1.32 -11.89
N THR A 96 -10.81 2.22 -11.49
CA THR A 96 -12.24 1.93 -11.44
C THR A 96 -12.75 1.77 -12.87
N GLY A 97 -13.34 0.61 -13.17
CA GLY A 97 -14.05 0.40 -14.43
C GLY A 97 -15.19 1.42 -14.55
N HIS A 98 -15.48 1.87 -15.78
CA HIS A 98 -16.51 2.88 -16.04
C HIS A 98 -17.94 2.33 -16.00
N ASP A 99 -18.20 1.19 -15.36
CA ASP A 99 -19.51 0.56 -15.42
C ASP A 99 -19.90 -0.23 -14.16
N SER A 100 -21.19 -0.18 -13.85
CA SER A 100 -21.93 -0.80 -12.73
C SER A 100 -21.64 -0.29 -11.31
N GLY A 101 -22.41 0.72 -10.88
CA GLY A 101 -23.32 0.70 -9.71
C GLY A 101 -22.90 0.21 -8.32
N GLU A 102 -21.76 -0.43 -8.11
CA GLU A 102 -21.28 -0.92 -6.82
C GLU A 102 -20.07 -0.09 -6.39
N VAL A 103 -20.36 0.97 -5.64
CA VAL A 103 -19.37 1.81 -5.01
C VAL A 103 -18.84 1.06 -3.79
N GLU A 104 -17.52 0.86 -3.72
CA GLU A 104 -16.66 0.93 -2.53
C GLU A 104 -15.55 -0.15 -2.43
N SER A 105 -15.67 -1.33 -3.04
CA SER A 105 -14.71 -2.43 -2.75
C SER A 105 -13.47 -2.53 -3.66
N HIS A 106 -13.39 -1.77 -4.76
CA HIS A 106 -12.37 -1.99 -5.81
C HIS A 106 -11.54 -0.75 -6.18
N ALA A 107 -11.50 0.30 -5.38
CA ALA A 107 -10.72 1.50 -5.73
C ALA A 107 -9.21 1.34 -5.45
N TYR A 108 -8.84 0.38 -4.61
CA TYR A 108 -7.45 0.14 -4.23
C TYR A 108 -7.19 -1.29 -3.76
N GLN A 109 -5.92 -1.68 -3.77
CA GLN A 109 -5.38 -2.91 -3.21
C GLN A 109 -4.43 -2.56 -2.05
N VAL A 110 -4.50 -3.30 -0.94
CA VAL A 110 -3.52 -3.19 0.15
C VAL A 110 -2.23 -3.89 -0.29
N ILE A 111 -1.10 -3.18 -0.24
CA ILE A 111 0.21 -3.72 -0.67
C ILE A 111 1.21 -3.87 0.47
N LEU A 112 1.04 -3.10 1.56
CA LEU A 112 1.83 -3.24 2.79
C LEU A 112 0.93 -3.03 4.00
N GLN A 113 1.13 -3.89 5.00
CA GLN A 113 0.46 -3.81 6.29
C GLN A 113 1.50 -3.68 7.40
N CYS A 114 1.19 -2.92 8.45
CA CYS A 114 2.04 -2.76 9.61
C CYS A 114 1.50 -3.58 10.78
N SER A 115 2.36 -4.36 11.43
CA SER A 115 2.08 -4.99 12.72
C SER A 115 2.34 -3.98 13.85
N PRO A 116 1.33 -3.40 14.50
CA PRO A 116 1.55 -2.52 15.63
C PRO A 116 2.12 -3.30 16.81
N ILE A 117 3.26 -2.84 17.34
CA ILE A 117 3.87 -3.37 18.56
C ILE A 117 3.61 -2.45 19.76
N SER A 118 3.88 -2.95 20.97
CA SER A 118 3.80 -2.14 22.19
C SER A 118 4.76 -0.95 22.08
N GLY A 119 4.25 0.26 22.31
CA GLY A 119 5.03 1.51 22.18
C GLY A 119 4.82 2.25 20.86
N CYS A 120 4.05 1.71 19.90
CA CYS A 120 3.61 2.47 18.74
C CYS A 120 2.83 3.73 19.19
N PRO A 121 3.13 4.92 18.64
CA PRO A 121 2.31 6.11 18.85
C PRO A 121 0.84 5.81 18.51
N GLY A 122 -0.07 6.07 19.45
CA GLY A 122 -1.50 5.79 19.27
C GLY A 122 -1.94 4.34 19.48
N SER A 123 -1.04 3.40 19.79
CA SER A 123 -1.44 2.10 20.35
C SER A 123 -1.96 2.32 21.76
N ARG A 124 -3.25 2.02 21.99
CA ARG A 124 -3.76 1.91 23.36
C ARG A 124 -3.11 0.68 23.98
N GLY A 125 -1.94 0.85 24.57
CA GLY A 125 -1.35 -0.17 25.41
C GLY A 125 -2.36 -0.49 26.51
N THR A 126 -2.88 -1.71 26.54
CA THR A 126 -3.46 -2.23 27.78
C THR A 126 -2.31 -2.33 28.75
N ALA A 127 -2.22 -1.37 29.67
CA ALA A 127 -1.45 -1.54 30.89
C ALA A 127 -1.88 -2.87 31.51
N ARG A 128 -0.93 -3.78 31.69
CA ARG A 128 -1.09 -4.98 32.52
C ARG A 128 -0.24 -4.80 33.76
#